data_AF-A0A2K3PCV7-F1
#
_entry.id   AF-A0A2K3PCV7-F1
#
_cell.length_a   1.000
_cell.length_b   1.000
_cell.length_c   1.000
_cell.angle_alpha   90.00
_cell.angle_beta   90.00
_cell.angle_gamma   90.00
#
_symmetry.space_group_name_H-M   'P 1'
#
loop_
_entity.id
_entity.type
_entity.pdbx_description
1 polymer ?
#
loop_
_entity_poly.entity_id
_entity_poly.type
_entity_poly.pdbx_seq_one_letter_code
_entity_poly.pdbx_strand_id
1 'polypeptide(L)'
;MSTSPTPWLIAVKYWISKYVLLDNQRRINLRDVETGRIIRCPIATSGRYKYERCISEGWNDYKLEKMLNAGDLLRCTIENPPRYMNIEVIRR
;
A
#
# COMPACT_ATOMS: atom_id res chain seq x y z
N MET A 1 2.17 33.23 14.94
CA MET A 1 2.37 32.83 13.53
C MET A 1 2.46 31.31 13.49
N SER A 2 1.47 30.67 12.88
CA SER A 2 1.33 29.21 12.80
C SER A 2 2.30 28.65 11.76
N THR A 3 3.39 28.04 12.21
CA THR A 3 4.22 27.19 11.36
C THR A 3 3.58 25.80 11.28
N SER A 4 2.95 25.52 10.15
CA SER A 4 2.48 24.20 9.73
C SER A 4 3.60 23.15 9.88
N PRO A 5 3.34 21.96 10.46
CA PRO A 5 4.32 20.88 10.48
C PRO A 5 4.56 20.37 9.05
N THR A 6 5.83 20.10 8.76
CA THR A 6 6.39 19.64 7.49
C THR A 6 5.75 18.33 6.98
N PRO A 7 5.43 18.18 5.67
CA PRO A 7 4.70 17.02 5.13
C PRO A 7 5.48 15.69 5.07
N TRP A 8 6.68 15.62 5.64
CA TRP A 8 7.63 14.53 5.36
C TRP A 8 7.54 13.34 6.31
N LEU A 9 6.63 13.33 7.29
CA LEU A 9 6.63 12.32 8.36
C LEU A 9 5.67 11.13 8.22
N ILE A 10 4.88 11.01 7.15
CA ILE A 10 3.96 9.85 6.99
C ILE A 10 4.01 9.23 5.57
N ALA A 11 5.18 9.18 4.95
CA ALA A 11 5.40 8.31 3.80
C ALA A 11 5.70 6.87 4.26
N VAL A 12 4.73 6.20 4.89
CA VAL A 12 4.82 4.76 5.16
C VAL A 12 4.79 4.05 3.80
N LYS A 13 5.97 3.69 3.28
CA LYS A 13 6.18 2.84 2.10
C LYS A 13 5.80 1.40 2.48
N TYR A 14 4.91 0.74 1.75
CA TYR A 14 4.53 -0.65 2.03
C TYR A 14 5.37 -1.62 1.19
N TRP A 15 6.11 -2.54 1.83
CA TRP A 15 7.11 -3.40 1.20
C TRP A 15 6.51 -4.77 0.89
N ILE A 16 6.58 -5.20 -0.37
CA ILE A 16 6.08 -6.50 -0.82
C ILE A 16 7.25 -7.40 -1.18
N SER A 17 7.22 -8.64 -0.70
CA SER A 17 8.25 -9.66 -0.99
C SER A 17 8.22 -10.06 -2.47
N LYS A 18 9.41 -10.29 -3.06
CA LYS A 18 9.57 -10.70 -4.47
C LYS A 18 8.84 -11.99 -4.85
N TYR A 19 8.58 -12.87 -3.87
CA TYR A 19 7.95 -14.17 -4.11
C TYR A 19 6.43 -14.10 -4.23
N VAL A 20 5.84 -12.94 -3.91
CA VAL A 20 4.38 -12.75 -3.87
C VAL A 20 3.88 -12.05 -5.14
N LEU A 21 4.78 -11.43 -5.91
CA LEU A 21 4.47 -10.75 -7.17
C LEU A 21 5.06 -11.52 -8.34
N LEU A 22 4.45 -11.38 -9.53
CA LEU A 22 5.03 -11.93 -10.76
C LEU A 22 6.31 -11.18 -11.13
N ASP A 23 7.22 -11.87 -11.84
CA ASP A 23 8.40 -11.22 -12.36
C ASP A 23 8.01 -10.08 -13.31
N ASN A 24 8.70 -8.94 -13.20
CA ASN A 24 8.41 -7.70 -13.93
C ASN A 24 6.99 -7.11 -13.73
N GLN A 25 6.23 -7.53 -12.71
CA GLN A 25 4.95 -6.92 -12.41
C GLN A 25 5.11 -5.44 -12.02
N ARG A 26 4.52 -4.54 -12.81
CA ARG A 26 4.63 -3.08 -12.62
C ARG A 26 3.46 -2.46 -11.87
N ARG A 27 2.39 -3.22 -11.62
CA ARG A 27 1.18 -2.76 -10.94
C ARG A 27 0.50 -3.88 -10.16
N ILE A 28 -0.14 -3.50 -9.07
CA ILE A 28 -1.12 -4.31 -8.33
C ILE A 28 -2.33 -3.42 -8.01
N ASN A 29 -3.51 -4.00 -7.86
CA ASN A 29 -4.68 -3.26 -7.42
C ASN A 29 -4.87 -3.47 -5.92
N LEU A 30 -5.01 -2.40 -5.14
CA LEU A 30 -5.51 -2.51 -3.78
C LEU A 30 -7.03 -2.64 -3.85
N ARG A 31 -7.59 -3.65 -3.18
CA ARG A 31 -9.02 -3.79 -3.01
C ARG A 31 -9.36 -3.72 -1.53
N ASP A 32 -10.18 -2.75 -1.17
CA ASP A 32 -10.80 -2.72 0.15
C ASP A 32 -11.85 -3.83 0.22
N VAL A 33 -11.69 -4.76 1.16
CA VAL A 33 -12.61 -5.89 1.34
C VAL A 33 -13.99 -5.42 1.82
N GLU A 34 -14.05 -4.35 2.62
CA GLU A 34 -15.29 -3.85 3.20
C GLU A 34 -16.16 -3.17 2.14
N THR A 35 -15.56 -2.27 1.35
CA THR A 35 -16.30 -1.43 0.41
C THR A 35 -16.27 -1.93 -1.03
N GLY A 36 -15.39 -2.89 -1.34
CA GLY A 36 -15.10 -3.31 -2.71
C GLY A 36 -14.36 -2.26 -3.55
N ARG A 37 -13.96 -1.12 -2.97
CA ARG A 37 -13.24 -0.05 -3.67
C ARG A 37 -11.90 -0.57 -4.18
N ILE A 38 -11.58 -0.25 -5.43
CA ILE A 38 -10.35 -0.68 -6.10
C ILE A 38 -9.49 0.54 -6.43
N ILE A 39 -8.25 0.52 -5.96
CA ILE A 39 -7.26 1.57 -6.21
C ILE A 39 -6.08 0.97 -6.97
N ARG A 40 -5.68 1.63 -8.06
CA ARG A 40 -4.57 1.18 -8.90
C ARG A 40 -3.26 1.60 -8.26
N CYS A 41 -2.35 0.67 -8.00
CA CYS A 41 -1.07 0.95 -7.37
C CYS A 41 0.11 0.58 -8.28
N PRO A 42 0.90 1.55 -8.75
CA PRO A 42 2.17 1.26 -9.40
C PRO A 42 3.14 0.62 -8.40
N ILE A 43 3.86 -0.40 -8.88
CA ILE A 43 4.93 -1.07 -8.15
C ILE A 43 6.25 -0.44 -8.59
N ALA A 44 6.94 0.19 -7.64
CA ALA A 44 8.29 0.69 -7.83
C ALA A 44 9.31 -0.31 -7.28
N THR A 45 10.40 -0.57 -7.99
CA THR A 45 11.56 -1.23 -7.36
C THR A 45 12.33 -0.20 -6.55
N SER A 46 12.67 -0.53 -5.31
CA SER A 46 13.58 0.29 -4.54
C SER A 46 14.96 0.32 -5.19
N GLY A 47 15.57 1.50 -5.31
CA GLY A 47 16.96 1.62 -5.75
C GLY A 47 17.96 0.97 -4.79
N ARG A 48 17.57 0.72 -3.53
CA ARG A 48 18.43 0.15 -2.49
C ARG A 48 18.59 -1.37 -2.61
N TYR A 49 17.60 -2.07 -3.17
CA TYR A 49 17.65 -3.52 -3.32
C TYR A 49 16.78 -3.98 -4.48
N LYS A 50 17.38 -4.70 -5.45
CA LYS A 50 16.71 -5.14 -6.69
C LYS A 50 15.47 -6.02 -6.50
N TYR A 51 15.29 -6.58 -5.30
CA TYR A 51 14.16 -7.45 -4.96
C TYR A 51 13.11 -6.78 -4.08
N GLU A 52 13.32 -5.53 -3.68
CA GLU A 52 12.40 -4.79 -2.85
C GLU A 52 11.39 -4.05 -3.72
N ARG A 53 10.10 -4.39 -3.56
CA ARG A 53 9.00 -3.82 -4.35
C ARG A 53 8.08 -2.97 -3.47
N CYS A 54 7.95 -1.72 -3.90
CA CYS A 54 7.27 -0.57 -3.33
C CYS A 54 5.85 -0.33 -3.87
N ILE A 55 4.79 -0.20 -3.06
CA ILE A 55 3.57 0.52 -3.49
C ILE A 55 3.44 1.83 -2.71
N SER A 56 3.51 2.96 -3.40
CA SER A 56 3.62 4.29 -2.77
C SER A 56 2.38 5.15 -3.03
N GLU A 57 2.03 5.34 -4.31
CA GLU A 57 1.01 6.31 -4.74
C GLU A 57 -0.39 5.90 -4.28
N GLY A 58 -0.98 4.84 -4.84
CA GLY A 58 -2.33 4.43 -4.44
C GLY A 58 -2.46 3.91 -3.01
N TRP A 59 -1.33 3.58 -2.35
CA TRP A 59 -1.32 3.31 -0.91
C TRP A 59 -1.50 4.58 -0.08
N ASN A 60 -0.88 5.70 -0.48
CA ASN A 60 -1.07 6.98 0.19
C ASN A 60 -2.51 7.46 0.07
N ASP A 61 -3.11 7.32 -1.12
CA ASP A 61 -4.52 7.66 -1.34
C ASP A 61 -5.43 6.84 -0.43
N TYR A 62 -5.21 5.53 -0.36
CA TYR A 62 -5.98 4.63 0.51
C TYR A 62 -5.88 5.00 1.99
N LYS A 63 -4.66 5.32 2.48
CA LYS A 63 -4.46 5.76 3.87
C LYS A 63 -5.26 7.02 4.19
N LEU A 64 -5.26 8.01 3.28
CA LEU A 64 -5.99 9.26 3.46
C LEU A 64 -7.52 9.00 3.45
N GLU A 65 -8.00 8.19 2.51
CA GLU A 65 -9.43 7.84 2.40
C GLU A 65 -9.97 7.13 3.64
N LYS A 66 -9.18 6.21 4.22
CA LYS A 66 -9.57 5.44 5.40
C LYS A 66 -9.16 6.08 6.73
N MET A 67 -8.53 7.25 6.69
CA MET A 67 -7.98 7.96 7.85
C MET A 67 -7.10 7.05 8.72
N LEU A 68 -6.25 6.24 8.07
CA LEU A 68 -5.38 5.28 8.76
C LEU A 68 -4.27 5.99 9.52
N ASN A 69 -4.09 5.60 10.78
CA ASN A 69 -3.08 6.12 11.69
C ASN A 69 -2.07 5.03 12.07
N ALA A 70 -0.91 5.46 12.58
CA ALA A 70 0.05 4.54 13.16
C ALA A 70 -0.58 3.80 14.35
N GLY A 71 -0.49 2.47 14.33
CA GLY A 71 -1.13 1.60 15.33
C GLY A 71 -2.41 0.93 14.85
N ASP A 72 -3.00 1.37 13.74
CA ASP A 72 -4.14 0.68 13.14
C ASP A 72 -3.74 -0.70 12.61
N LEU A 73 -4.62 -1.67 12.82
CA LEU A 73 -4.39 -3.05 12.41
C LEU A 73 -5.05 -3.31 11.04
N LEU A 74 -4.28 -3.90 10.13
CA LEU A 74 -4.73 -4.24 8.79
C LEU A 74 -4.48 -5.72 8.54
N ARG A 75 -5.45 -6.40 7.92
CA ARG A 75 -5.23 -7.71 7.31
C ARG A 75 -5.02 -7.52 5.82
N CYS A 76 -3.83 -7.89 5.35
CA CYS A 76 -3.48 -7.85 3.94
C CYS A 76 -3.37 -9.27 3.38
N THR A 77 -4.06 -9.56 2.29
CA THR A 77 -3.89 -10.81 1.54
C THR A 77 -3.67 -10.50 0.06
N ILE A 78 -2.84 -11.30 -0.62
CA ILE A 78 -2.61 -11.16 -2.06
C ILE A 78 -3.24 -12.38 -2.74
N GLU A 79 -4.02 -12.13 -3.79
CA GLU A 79 -4.63 -13.20 -4.58
C GLU A 79 -3.61 -13.95 -5.42
N ASN A 80 -3.95 -15.15 -5.88
CA ASN A 80 -3.18 -15.88 -6.88
C ASN A 80 -4.04 -16.07 -8.14
N PRO A 81 -3.67 -15.49 -9.31
CA PRO A 81 -2.48 -14.67 -9.56
C PRO A 81 -2.53 -13.30 -8.85
N PRO A 82 -1.38 -12.65 -8.56
CA PRO A 82 -1.27 -11.46 -7.71
C PRO A 82 -1.74 -10.17 -8.38
N ARG A 83 -3.01 -10.14 -8.79
CA ARG A 83 -3.67 -8.99 -9.40
C ARG A 83 -4.22 -8.03 -8.36
N TYR A 84 -4.66 -8.57 -7.22
CA TYR A 84 -5.26 -7.83 -6.13
C TYR A 84 -4.51 -8.09 -4.82
N MET A 85 -4.25 -7.00 -4.10
CA MET A 85 -3.97 -7.02 -2.68
C MET A 85 -5.23 -6.57 -1.96
N ASN A 86 -5.86 -7.51 -1.27
CA ASN A 86 -7.03 -7.27 -0.44
C ASN A 86 -6.58 -6.69 0.89
N ILE A 87 -7.15 -5.54 1.25
CA ILE A 87 -6.93 -4.89 2.54
C ILE A 87 -8.24 -4.88 3.30
N GLU A 88 -8.17 -5.28 4.55
CA GLU A 88 -9.26 -5.17 5.51
C GLU A 88 -8.74 -4.41 6.73
N VAL A 89 -9.46 -3.37 7.12
CA VAL A 89 -9.14 -2.56 8.31
C VAL A 89 -9.79 -3.20 9.53
N ILE A 90 -8.99 -3.65 10.49
CA ILE A 90 -9.47 -4.25 11.72
C ILE A 90 -9.64 -3.13 12.74
N ARG A 91 -10.88 -2.68 12.92
CA ARG A 91 -11.27 -1.72 13.97
C ARG A 91 -11.65 -2.50 15.23
N ARG A 92 -11.16 -2.05 16.38
CA ARG A 92 -11.55 -2.56 17.71
C ARG A 92 -12.75 -1.81 18.25
#